data_AF-M4C7Q3-F1
#
_entry.id   AF-M4C7Q3-F1
#
_cell.length_a   1.000
_cell.length_b   1.000
_cell.length_c   1.000
_cell.angle_alpha   90.00
_cell.angle_beta   90.00
_cell.angle_gamma   90.00
#
_symmetry.space_group_name_H-M   'P 1'
#
loop_
_entity.id
_entity.type
_entity.pdbx_description
1 polymer ?
#
loop_
_entity_poly.entity_id
_entity_poly.type
_entity_poly.pdbx_seq_one_letter_code
_entity_poly.pdbx_strand_id
1 'polypeptide(L)'
;MVDTPLCPLKVVTNLQEAVWDADIVVNGLPSTETRQVFEEISKYWKERITVPIIISLSKGIETALEPVPHIITPTKMIHQATGVPIENVLYLGGPNIAAEIYNKEYANARICGAEKWRKPLAKFLRQPHFIVWDNSDLVTHEVMGGLKNVYAIGAGMVAALTNESATSKSVYFAHCTSEMIFITHLLAEEPEKLAGPLLADTYVTLLKGRNAWYGQMLAKGEINRDMGDSISGKGMIQGVSAVGAFYQLLSQSSLSILHSEEKKPVAPVESCPILKTLYKILITREQSTQAILQALRDETLNDPRDRIEIAQSHAFYRPSLLDQP
;
A
#
# COMPACT_ATOMS: atom_id res chain seq x y z
N MET A 1 -5.10 21.63 28.79
CA MET A 1 -5.56 20.24 28.94
C MET A 1 -6.61 20.03 27.86
N VAL A 2 -6.30 19.27 26.81
CA VAL A 2 -7.19 19.10 25.67
C VAL A 2 -8.21 18.02 26.04
N ASP A 3 -9.45 18.45 26.28
CA ASP A 3 -10.61 17.58 26.53
C ASP A 3 -10.87 16.68 25.33
N THR A 4 -10.29 15.49 25.35
CA THR A 4 -10.64 14.41 24.43
C THR A 4 -11.29 13.29 25.25
N PRO A 5 -12.58 12.95 25.01
CA PRO A 5 -13.35 12.00 25.83
C PRO A 5 -13.10 10.55 25.37
N LEU A 6 -11.84 10.18 25.13
CA LEU A 6 -11.49 8.78 24.96
C LEU A 6 -11.32 8.21 26.36
N CYS A 7 -11.98 7.07 26.64
CA CYS A 7 -11.84 6.27 27.86
C CYS A 7 -10.42 6.32 28.43
N PRO A 8 -10.21 6.20 29.76
CA PRO A 8 -8.88 6.27 30.34
C PRO A 8 -7.91 5.35 29.58
N LEU A 9 -6.99 5.95 28.83
CA LEU A 9 -6.00 5.21 28.04
C LEU A 9 -4.94 4.67 29.00
N LYS A 10 -4.77 3.35 29.00
CA LYS A 10 -3.68 2.70 29.71
C LYS A 10 -2.54 2.45 28.74
N VAL A 11 -1.40 3.12 28.95
CA VAL A 11 -0.17 2.85 28.20
C VAL A 11 0.57 1.73 28.91
N VAL A 12 0.87 0.66 28.18
CA VAL A 12 1.58 -0.52 28.68
C VAL A 12 2.73 -0.85 27.74
N THR A 13 3.82 -1.40 28.28
CA THR A 13 4.96 -1.89 27.49
C THR A 13 5.00 -3.42 27.42
N ASN A 14 4.10 -4.09 28.14
CA ASN A 14 3.95 -5.54 28.10
C ASN A 14 2.89 -5.91 27.04
N LEU A 15 3.30 -6.68 26.04
CA LEU A 15 2.45 -7.04 24.91
C LEU A 15 1.29 -7.97 25.31
N GLN A 16 1.54 -8.93 26.21
CA GLN A 16 0.51 -9.82 26.75
C GLN A 16 -0.58 -9.02 27.46
N GLU A 17 -0.21 -8.08 28.32
CA GLU A 17 -1.15 -7.19 29.02
C GLU A 17 -2.03 -6.40 28.05
N ALA A 18 -1.47 -5.95 26.92
CA ALA A 18 -2.21 -5.16 25.92
C ALA A 18 -3.26 -5.98 25.16
N VAL A 19 -3.05 -7.28 24.95
CA VAL A 19 -3.83 -8.09 23.98
C VAL A 19 -4.56 -9.29 24.58
N TRP A 20 -4.28 -9.66 25.83
CA TRP A 20 -4.78 -10.88 26.47
C TRP A 20 -6.31 -10.93 26.52
N ASP A 21 -6.98 -9.84 26.91
CA ASP A 21 -8.44 -9.78 27.05
C ASP A 21 -9.12 -8.83 26.05
N ALA A 22 -8.41 -8.44 24.99
CA ALA A 22 -8.94 -7.48 24.02
C ALA A 22 -9.95 -8.14 23.07
N ASP A 23 -11.20 -7.67 23.03
CA ASP A 23 -12.18 -8.11 22.03
C ASP A 23 -11.81 -7.65 20.61
N ILE A 24 -11.25 -6.44 20.52
CA ILE A 24 -10.79 -5.80 19.28
C ILE A 24 -9.34 -5.37 19.45
N VAL A 25 -8.51 -5.75 18.48
CA VAL A 25 -7.08 -5.39 18.43
C VAL A 25 -6.86 -4.51 17.20
N VAL A 26 -6.42 -3.28 17.42
CA VAL A 26 -6.09 -2.36 16.32
C VAL A 26 -4.59 -2.40 16.07
N ASN A 27 -4.19 -2.90 14.89
CA ASN A 27 -2.80 -2.95 14.48
C ASN A 27 -2.37 -1.63 13.82
N GLY A 28 -1.56 -0.85 14.53
CA GLY A 28 -0.94 0.38 14.04
C GLY A 28 0.52 0.23 13.57
N LEU A 29 1.03 -1.00 13.46
CA LEU A 29 2.43 -1.25 13.11
C LEU A 29 2.72 -0.97 11.64
N PRO A 30 3.97 -0.62 11.28
CA PRO A 30 4.44 -0.77 9.90
C PRO A 30 4.28 -2.22 9.43
N SER A 31 3.96 -2.42 8.15
CA SER A 31 3.80 -3.77 7.56
C SER A 31 5.02 -4.67 7.76
N THR A 32 6.21 -4.09 7.79
CA THR A 32 7.49 -4.79 7.99
C THR A 32 7.70 -5.33 9.40
N GLU A 33 6.94 -4.83 10.39
CA GLU A 33 6.99 -5.28 11.78
C GLU A 33 5.79 -6.16 12.15
N THR A 34 4.71 -6.09 11.37
CA THR A 34 3.44 -6.78 11.63
C THR A 34 3.64 -8.27 11.87
N ARG A 35 4.35 -8.99 11.01
CA ARG A 35 4.51 -10.45 11.13
C ARG A 35 5.17 -10.84 12.45
N GLN A 36 6.34 -10.29 12.75
CA GLN A 36 7.10 -10.63 13.95
C GLN A 36 6.31 -10.35 15.23
N VAL A 37 5.63 -9.20 15.31
CA VAL A 37 4.85 -8.84 16.50
C VAL A 37 3.63 -9.75 16.65
N PHE A 38 2.92 -10.04 15.55
CA PHE A 38 1.76 -10.93 15.61
C PHE A 38 2.13 -12.39 15.89
N GLU A 39 3.29 -12.87 15.46
CA GLU A 39 3.83 -14.18 15.86
C GLU A 39 4.05 -14.26 17.38
N GLU A 40 4.52 -13.18 18.01
CA GLU A 40 4.62 -13.11 19.47
C GLU A 40 3.24 -13.09 20.13
N ILE A 41 2.33 -12.23 19.66
CA ILE A 41 0.96 -12.12 20.17
C ILE A 41 0.23 -13.48 20.11
N SER A 42 0.47 -14.27 19.05
CA SER A 42 -0.17 -15.57 18.85
C SER A 42 0.00 -16.52 20.04
N LYS A 43 1.12 -16.40 20.79
CA LYS A 43 1.42 -17.24 21.94
C LYS A 43 0.44 -16.99 23.09
N TYR A 44 -0.03 -15.75 23.25
CA TYR A 44 -0.94 -15.36 24.33
C TYR A 44 -2.41 -15.67 24.00
N TRP A 45 -2.76 -15.76 22.72
CA TRP A 45 -4.15 -16.07 22.31
C TRP A 45 -4.50 -17.55 22.31
N LYS A 46 -3.51 -18.45 22.40
CA LYS A 46 -3.75 -19.90 22.51
C LYS A 46 -4.60 -20.28 23.73
N GLU A 47 -4.58 -19.46 24.77
CA GLU A 47 -5.30 -19.70 26.03
C GLU A 47 -6.70 -19.04 26.06
N ARG A 48 -7.06 -18.28 25.02
CA ARG A 48 -8.35 -17.59 24.96
C ARG A 48 -9.49 -18.49 24.49
N ILE A 49 -10.65 -18.30 25.08
CA ILE A 49 -11.91 -18.93 24.64
C ILE A 49 -12.43 -18.22 23.39
N THR A 50 -12.34 -16.88 23.34
CA THR A 50 -12.82 -16.07 22.23
C THR A 50 -11.67 -15.53 21.39
N VAL A 51 -11.78 -15.70 20.07
CA VAL A 51 -10.81 -15.17 19.11
C VAL A 51 -11.08 -13.67 18.89
N PRO A 52 -10.07 -12.79 18.99
CA PRO A 52 -10.27 -11.36 18.80
C PRO A 52 -10.62 -11.00 17.35
N ILE A 53 -11.22 -9.83 17.19
CA ILE A 53 -11.33 -9.15 15.90
C ILE A 53 -10.11 -8.26 15.74
N ILE A 54 -9.47 -8.28 14.57
CA ILE A 54 -8.28 -7.49 14.30
C ILE A 54 -8.59 -6.45 13.23
N ILE A 55 -8.27 -5.18 13.49
CA ILE A 55 -8.38 -4.08 12.51
C ILE A 55 -6.96 -3.60 12.19
N SER A 56 -6.49 -3.88 10.98
CA SER A 56 -5.16 -3.50 10.53
C SER A 56 -5.16 -2.14 9.84
N LEU A 57 -4.28 -1.26 10.30
CA LEU A 57 -3.97 0.04 9.68
C LEU A 57 -2.68 -0.03 8.85
N SER A 58 -1.96 -1.15 8.92
CA SER A 58 -0.68 -1.35 8.25
C SER A 58 -0.83 -1.24 6.73
N LYS A 59 0.11 -0.54 6.10
CA LYS A 59 0.17 -0.36 4.64
C LYS A 59 1.50 -0.90 4.12
N GLY A 60 1.48 -1.52 2.95
CA GLY A 60 2.62 -2.23 2.36
C GLY A 60 2.28 -3.68 2.06
N ILE A 61 3.18 -4.37 1.38
CA ILE A 61 3.03 -5.78 1.00
C ILE A 61 4.37 -6.51 1.18
N GLU A 62 4.29 -7.82 1.38
CA GLU A 62 5.42 -8.74 1.19
C GLU A 62 5.22 -9.49 -0.14
N THR A 63 6.32 -10.01 -0.69
CA THR A 63 6.29 -10.90 -1.85
C THR A 63 6.97 -12.20 -1.48
N ALA A 64 6.31 -13.32 -1.77
CA ALA A 64 6.90 -14.65 -1.74
C ALA A 64 7.01 -15.14 -3.18
N LEU A 65 8.18 -15.66 -3.57
CA LEU A 65 8.47 -16.07 -4.95
C LEU A 65 8.31 -17.57 -5.18
N GLU A 66 8.43 -18.37 -4.11
CA GLU A 66 8.39 -19.82 -4.14
C GLU A 66 7.24 -20.35 -3.26
N PRO A 67 6.61 -21.48 -3.61
CA PRO A 67 6.76 -22.21 -4.88
C PRO A 67 6.05 -21.53 -6.07
N VAL A 68 5.13 -20.61 -5.78
CA VAL A 68 4.42 -19.79 -6.76
C VAL A 68 4.50 -18.33 -6.30
N PRO A 69 4.87 -17.40 -7.19
CA PRO A 69 4.93 -16.00 -6.85
C PRO A 69 3.57 -15.44 -6.41
N HIS A 70 3.53 -14.79 -5.24
CA HIS A 70 2.33 -14.14 -4.73
C HIS A 70 2.67 -12.97 -3.79
N ILE A 71 1.69 -12.10 -3.58
CA ILE A 71 1.76 -11.06 -2.56
C ILE A 71 1.09 -11.52 -1.27
N ILE A 72 1.69 -11.11 -0.16
CA ILE A 72 1.13 -11.28 1.17
C ILE A 72 0.76 -9.88 1.67
N THR A 73 -0.54 -9.65 1.84
CA THR A 73 -1.07 -8.39 2.34
C THR A 73 -1.06 -8.38 3.88
N PRO A 74 -1.12 -7.20 4.53
CA PRO A 74 -1.07 -7.10 5.99
C PRO A 74 -2.11 -7.96 6.72
N THR A 75 -3.34 -8.07 6.21
CA THR A 75 -4.35 -8.98 6.79
C THR A 75 -3.93 -10.46 6.70
N LYS A 76 -3.32 -10.88 5.59
CA LYS A 76 -2.77 -12.23 5.42
C LYS A 76 -1.56 -12.47 6.31
N MET A 77 -0.68 -11.48 6.49
CA MET A 77 0.46 -11.59 7.42
C MET A 77 -0.04 -11.89 8.83
N ILE A 78 -1.05 -11.16 9.30
CA ILE A 78 -1.69 -11.36 10.61
C ILE A 78 -2.30 -12.75 10.70
N HIS A 79 -3.07 -13.16 9.69
CA HIS A 79 -3.70 -14.49 9.65
C HIS A 79 -2.65 -15.61 9.72
N GLN A 80 -1.61 -15.56 8.87
CA GLN A 80 -0.53 -16.55 8.84
C GLN A 80 0.26 -16.58 10.16
N ALA A 81 0.53 -15.42 10.76
CA ALA A 81 1.30 -15.29 11.99
C ALA A 81 0.54 -15.82 13.23
N THR A 82 -0.80 -15.73 13.24
CA THR A 82 -1.60 -15.98 14.45
C THR A 82 -2.54 -17.16 14.36
N GLY A 83 -2.90 -17.61 13.16
CA GLY A 83 -3.99 -18.56 12.94
C GLY A 83 -5.38 -17.96 13.19
N VAL A 84 -5.50 -16.65 13.50
CA VAL A 84 -6.80 -15.98 13.62
C VAL A 84 -7.52 -16.10 12.28
N PRO A 85 -8.79 -16.57 12.22
CA PRO A 85 -9.49 -16.75 10.97
C PRO A 85 -9.52 -15.44 10.16
N ILE A 86 -9.25 -15.53 8.85
CA ILE A 86 -9.12 -14.36 7.98
C ILE A 86 -10.40 -13.50 8.01
N GLU A 87 -11.56 -14.10 8.22
CA GLU A 87 -12.82 -13.39 8.36
C GLU A 87 -12.91 -12.52 9.62
N ASN A 88 -12.01 -12.69 10.59
CA ASN A 88 -11.88 -11.84 11.78
C ASN A 88 -10.78 -10.77 11.63
N VAL A 89 -10.09 -10.72 10.49
CA VAL A 89 -9.06 -9.72 10.21
C VAL A 89 -9.59 -8.74 9.16
N LEU A 90 -9.60 -7.46 9.53
CA LEU A 90 -10.11 -6.35 8.72
C LEU A 90 -8.97 -5.39 8.38
N TYR A 91 -9.13 -4.64 7.30
CA TYR A 91 -8.28 -3.51 6.96
C TYR A 91 -9.05 -2.20 7.14
N LEU A 92 -8.40 -1.16 7.67
CA LEU A 92 -8.95 0.19 7.72
C LEU A 92 -7.94 1.17 7.10
N GLY A 93 -8.32 1.79 5.98
CA GLY A 93 -7.47 2.70 5.20
C GLY A 93 -8.24 3.89 4.64
N GLY A 94 -7.54 4.88 4.07
CA GLY A 94 -8.13 6.12 3.58
C GLY A 94 -7.17 7.31 3.71
N PRO A 95 -7.57 8.50 3.20
CA PRO A 95 -6.81 9.76 3.27
C PRO A 95 -6.71 10.27 4.73
N ASN A 96 -5.87 9.59 5.51
CA ASN A 96 -5.91 9.65 6.98
C ASN A 96 -4.56 10.08 7.57
N ILE A 97 -4.24 11.37 7.49
CA ILE A 97 -3.07 11.90 8.20
C ILE A 97 -3.39 11.94 9.69
N ALA A 98 -2.73 11.09 10.49
CA ALA A 98 -3.05 10.86 11.90
C ALA A 98 -3.12 12.16 12.74
N ALA A 99 -2.18 13.09 12.54
CA ALA A 99 -2.18 14.36 13.25
C ALA A 99 -3.36 15.27 12.88
N GLU A 100 -3.83 15.22 11.63
CA GLU A 100 -4.97 16.01 11.14
C GLU A 100 -6.28 15.44 11.70
N ILE A 101 -6.42 14.11 11.72
CA ILE A 101 -7.55 13.43 12.39
C ILE A 101 -7.59 13.78 13.89
N TYR A 102 -6.44 13.73 14.56
CA TYR A 102 -6.35 14.11 15.98
C TYR A 102 -6.79 15.57 16.23
N ASN A 103 -6.47 16.46 15.29
CA ASN A 103 -6.89 17.86 15.31
C ASN A 103 -8.34 18.08 14.84
N LYS A 104 -9.13 17.01 14.65
CA LYS A 104 -10.52 17.02 14.20
C LYS A 104 -10.73 17.62 12.80
N GLU A 105 -9.69 17.61 11.97
CA GLU A 105 -9.86 17.87 10.53
C GLU A 105 -10.70 16.76 9.90
N TYR A 106 -11.42 17.10 8.83
CA TYR A 106 -12.29 16.16 8.17
C TYR A 106 -11.49 15.06 7.45
N ALA A 107 -11.71 13.81 7.85
CA ALA A 107 -11.11 12.65 7.24
C ALA A 107 -12.13 11.55 7.00
N ASN A 108 -11.77 10.62 6.11
CA ASN A 108 -12.60 9.46 5.85
C ASN A 108 -11.82 8.18 5.63
N ALA A 109 -12.46 7.05 5.90
CA ALA A 109 -11.84 5.75 5.78
C ALA A 109 -12.78 4.71 5.18
N ARG A 110 -12.18 3.66 4.64
CA ARG A 110 -12.82 2.41 4.24
C ARG A 110 -12.37 1.31 5.18
N ILE A 111 -13.34 0.58 5.72
CA ILE A 111 -13.11 -0.69 6.41
C ILE A 111 -13.47 -1.86 5.50
N CYS A 112 -12.52 -2.77 5.32
CA CYS A 112 -12.62 -3.89 4.38
C CYS A 112 -12.43 -5.23 5.08
N GLY A 113 -13.06 -6.28 4.56
CA GLY A 113 -12.98 -7.66 5.06
C GLY A 113 -14.35 -8.33 5.16
N ALA A 114 -14.56 -9.23 6.12
CA ALA A 114 -15.80 -10.00 6.20
C ALA A 114 -17.02 -9.14 6.55
N GLU A 115 -18.14 -9.39 5.86
CA GLU A 115 -19.39 -8.62 6.02
C GLU A 115 -19.89 -8.56 7.46
N LYS A 116 -19.82 -9.71 8.17
CA LYS A 116 -20.27 -9.84 9.57
C LYS A 116 -19.65 -8.81 10.51
N TRP A 117 -18.43 -8.35 10.22
CA TRP A 117 -17.72 -7.38 11.06
C TRP A 117 -17.61 -5.99 10.42
N ARG A 118 -17.30 -5.88 9.12
CA ARG A 118 -17.05 -4.58 8.48
C ARG A 118 -18.24 -3.62 8.57
N LYS A 119 -19.48 -4.12 8.43
CA LYS A 119 -20.69 -3.28 8.49
C LYS A 119 -20.95 -2.70 9.88
N PRO A 120 -21.03 -3.50 10.96
CA PRO A 120 -21.23 -2.96 12.30
C PRO A 120 -20.05 -2.09 12.76
N LEU A 121 -18.81 -2.47 12.44
CA LEU A 121 -17.64 -1.68 12.83
C LEU A 121 -17.52 -0.36 12.05
N ALA A 122 -17.88 -0.33 10.76
CA ALA A 122 -17.97 0.93 10.01
C ALA A 122 -18.91 1.92 10.71
N LYS A 123 -20.06 1.45 11.20
CA LYS A 123 -21.02 2.29 11.94
C LYS A 123 -20.45 2.72 13.29
N PHE A 124 -19.82 1.81 14.02
CA PHE A 124 -19.23 2.06 15.34
C PHE A 124 -18.11 3.10 15.30
N LEU A 125 -17.25 3.06 14.27
CA LEU A 125 -16.09 3.93 14.15
C LEU A 125 -16.41 5.36 13.69
N ARG A 126 -17.66 5.65 13.26
CA ARG A 126 -18.04 6.98 12.76
C ARG A 126 -18.04 8.03 13.87
N GLN A 127 -17.42 9.16 13.56
CA GLN A 127 -17.41 10.39 14.35
C GLN A 127 -17.71 11.59 13.41
N PRO A 128 -18.16 12.75 13.92
CA PRO A 128 -18.47 13.90 13.07
C PRO A 128 -17.35 14.34 12.11
N HIS A 129 -16.09 14.17 12.52
CA HIS A 129 -14.89 14.54 11.75
C HIS A 129 -14.16 13.32 11.13
N PHE A 130 -14.63 12.10 11.40
CA PHE A 130 -14.03 10.88 10.88
C PHE A 130 -15.11 9.90 10.44
N ILE A 131 -15.38 9.88 9.13
CA ILE A 131 -16.45 9.05 8.57
C ILE A 131 -15.87 7.77 7.98
N VAL A 132 -16.34 6.63 8.49
CA VAL A 132 -15.95 5.30 8.00
C VAL A 132 -17.07 4.70 7.15
N TRP A 133 -16.74 4.18 5.98
CA TRP A 133 -17.65 3.37 5.17
C TRP A 133 -17.10 1.95 5.00
N ASP A 134 -17.98 0.97 4.86
CA ASP A 134 -17.55 -0.38 4.52
C ASP A 134 -17.21 -0.49 3.02
N ASN A 135 -16.37 -1.47 2.69
CA ASN A 135 -16.14 -1.95 1.34
C ASN A 135 -15.86 -3.47 1.39
N SER A 136 -16.28 -4.22 0.38
CA SER A 136 -16.01 -5.67 0.29
C SER A 136 -14.65 -5.98 -0.33
N ASP A 137 -14.09 -5.07 -1.13
CA ASP A 137 -12.83 -5.28 -1.85
C ASP A 137 -11.62 -5.00 -0.94
N LEU A 138 -11.23 -6.01 -0.16
CA LEU A 138 -10.05 -5.94 0.71
C LEU A 138 -8.74 -5.83 -0.09
N VAL A 139 -8.63 -6.58 -1.18
CA VAL A 139 -7.38 -6.73 -1.93
C VAL A 139 -6.96 -5.39 -2.53
N THR A 140 -7.85 -4.72 -3.26
CA THR A 140 -7.52 -3.44 -3.90
C THR A 140 -7.07 -2.42 -2.87
N HIS A 141 -7.75 -2.35 -1.71
CA HIS A 141 -7.43 -1.42 -0.65
C HIS A 141 -6.04 -1.65 -0.02
N GLU A 142 -5.66 -2.89 0.23
CA GLU A 142 -4.34 -3.22 0.76
C GLU A 142 -3.22 -3.02 -0.29
N VAL A 143 -3.44 -3.46 -1.52
CA VAL A 143 -2.51 -3.31 -2.65
C VAL A 143 -2.24 -1.84 -2.94
N MET A 144 -3.30 -1.02 -2.99
CA MET A 144 -3.19 0.43 -3.17
C MET A 144 -2.45 1.10 -2.02
N GLY A 145 -2.60 0.60 -0.79
CA GLY A 145 -1.83 1.05 0.37
C GLY A 145 -0.32 0.86 0.20
N GLY A 146 0.11 -0.22 -0.47
CA GLY A 146 1.50 -0.45 -0.85
C GLY A 146 1.94 0.41 -2.03
N LEU A 147 1.19 0.39 -3.14
CA LEU A 147 1.53 1.09 -4.37
C LEU A 147 1.65 2.60 -4.17
N LYS A 148 0.79 3.22 -3.35
CA LYS A 148 0.88 4.67 -3.13
C LYS A 148 2.20 5.08 -2.46
N ASN A 149 2.78 4.20 -1.63
CA ASN A 149 4.08 4.44 -1.02
C ASN A 149 5.21 4.34 -2.05
N VAL A 150 5.10 3.41 -3.01
CA VAL A 150 6.01 3.32 -4.16
C VAL A 150 5.99 4.61 -4.97
N TYR A 151 4.80 5.00 -5.45
CA TYR A 151 4.68 6.14 -6.35
C TYR A 151 4.88 7.48 -5.64
N ALA A 152 4.69 7.56 -4.32
CA ALA A 152 5.09 8.73 -3.54
C ALA A 152 6.59 9.01 -3.62
N ILE A 153 7.46 7.98 -3.65
CA ILE A 153 8.91 8.20 -3.79
C ILE A 153 9.20 8.90 -5.12
N GLY A 154 8.69 8.38 -6.23
CA GLY A 154 8.90 9.03 -7.53
C GLY A 154 8.24 10.42 -7.62
N ALA A 155 7.09 10.64 -6.96
CA ALA A 155 6.49 11.97 -6.88
C ALA A 155 7.43 12.99 -6.22
N GLY A 156 8.09 12.59 -5.14
CA GLY A 156 9.13 13.39 -4.47
C GLY A 156 10.33 13.69 -5.36
N MET A 157 10.79 12.70 -6.14
CA MET A 157 11.88 12.88 -7.10
C MET A 157 11.48 13.88 -8.20
N VAL A 158 10.29 13.72 -8.80
CA VAL A 158 9.76 14.63 -9.81
C VAL A 158 9.63 16.05 -9.24
N ALA A 159 9.09 16.18 -8.03
CA ALA A 159 8.94 17.47 -7.35
C ALA A 159 10.29 18.21 -7.19
N ALA A 160 11.34 17.52 -6.72
CA ALA A 160 12.67 18.10 -6.63
C ALA A 160 13.28 18.46 -8.00
N LEU A 161 13.26 17.52 -8.95
CA LEU A 161 13.94 17.67 -10.25
C LEU A 161 13.28 18.68 -11.18
N THR A 162 11.99 18.97 -10.96
CA THR A 162 11.21 19.92 -11.78
C THR A 162 10.90 21.22 -11.06
N ASN A 163 11.54 21.45 -9.90
CA ASN A 163 11.31 22.62 -9.06
C ASN A 163 9.82 22.85 -8.77
N GLU A 164 9.15 21.80 -8.28
CA GLU A 164 7.75 21.77 -7.89
C GLU A 164 6.73 22.06 -9.01
N SER A 165 7.12 21.89 -10.28
CA SER A 165 6.24 22.04 -11.46
C SER A 165 4.92 21.27 -11.30
N ALA A 166 3.81 22.00 -11.22
CA ALA A 166 2.48 21.42 -11.08
C ALA A 166 2.14 20.52 -12.28
N THR A 167 2.49 20.93 -13.50
CA THR A 167 2.27 20.17 -14.72
C THR A 167 3.07 18.87 -14.75
N SER A 168 4.34 18.90 -14.35
CA SER A 168 5.16 17.69 -14.34
C SER A 168 4.67 16.69 -13.29
N LYS A 169 4.25 17.19 -12.12
CA LYS A 169 3.64 16.36 -11.08
C LYS A 169 2.29 15.78 -11.50
N SER A 170 1.45 16.52 -12.23
CA SER A 170 0.16 16.02 -12.71
C SER A 170 0.32 14.96 -13.81
N VAL A 171 1.27 15.13 -14.73
CA VAL A 171 1.62 14.11 -15.73
C VAL A 171 2.12 12.84 -15.03
N TYR A 172 3.06 12.96 -14.08
CA TYR A 172 3.51 11.82 -13.28
C TYR A 172 2.35 11.13 -12.55
N PHE A 173 1.44 11.90 -11.96
CA PHE A 173 0.25 11.37 -11.28
C PHE A 173 -0.62 10.52 -12.20
N ALA A 174 -0.87 10.97 -13.44
CA ALA A 174 -1.67 10.22 -14.42
C ALA A 174 -1.03 8.88 -14.83
N HIS A 175 0.29 8.86 -15.02
CA HIS A 175 1.01 7.62 -15.31
C HIS A 175 1.04 6.67 -14.11
N CYS A 176 1.19 7.19 -12.88
CA CYS A 176 1.19 6.35 -11.69
C CYS A 176 -0.18 5.72 -11.45
N THR A 177 -1.26 6.50 -11.54
CA THR A 177 -2.62 5.97 -11.30
C THR A 177 -3.01 4.92 -12.34
N SER A 178 -2.57 5.05 -13.59
CA SER A 178 -2.79 4.01 -14.60
C SER A 178 -1.98 2.73 -14.35
N GLU A 179 -0.73 2.83 -13.87
CA GLU A 179 0.00 1.63 -13.42
C GLU A 179 -0.66 0.98 -12.19
N MET A 180 -1.15 1.79 -11.25
CA MET A 180 -1.88 1.28 -10.09
C MET A 180 -3.13 0.51 -10.50
N ILE A 181 -3.93 1.06 -11.42
CA ILE A 181 -5.11 0.39 -11.98
C ILE A 181 -4.72 -0.91 -12.68
N PHE A 182 -3.64 -0.90 -13.48
CA PHE A 182 -3.15 -2.08 -14.16
C PHE A 182 -2.77 -3.19 -13.18
N ILE A 183 -2.02 -2.85 -12.13
CA ILE A 183 -1.57 -3.81 -11.11
C ILE A 183 -2.77 -4.35 -10.31
N THR A 184 -3.76 -3.52 -9.97
CA THR A 184 -4.93 -4.02 -9.22
C THR A 184 -5.80 -4.96 -10.05
N HIS A 185 -5.96 -4.73 -11.36
CA HIS A 185 -6.68 -5.67 -12.25
C HIS A 185 -5.93 -6.97 -12.50
N LEU A 186 -4.61 -6.98 -12.33
CA LEU A 186 -3.84 -8.22 -12.35
C LEU A 186 -4.12 -9.07 -11.09
N LEU A 187 -4.33 -8.41 -9.95
CA LEU A 187 -4.38 -9.04 -8.62
C LEU A 187 -5.80 -9.33 -8.12
N ALA A 188 -6.80 -8.53 -8.51
CA ALA A 188 -8.20 -8.67 -8.06
C ALA A 188 -9.13 -8.91 -9.25
N GLU A 189 -10.14 -9.75 -9.06
CA GLU A 189 -11.12 -10.10 -10.09
C GLU A 189 -12.00 -8.92 -10.47
N GLU A 190 -12.59 -8.26 -9.46
CA GLU A 190 -13.44 -7.08 -9.63
C GLU A 190 -12.93 -5.92 -8.76
N PRO A 191 -11.78 -5.30 -9.13
CA PRO A 191 -11.19 -4.25 -8.32
C PRO A 191 -12.09 -3.01 -8.22
N GLU A 192 -12.17 -2.40 -7.04
CA GLU A 192 -12.79 -1.09 -6.89
C GLU A 192 -12.09 -0.08 -7.80
N LYS A 193 -12.90 0.71 -8.52
CA LYS A 193 -12.40 1.77 -9.37
C LYS A 193 -11.55 2.73 -8.54
N LEU A 194 -10.39 3.11 -9.08
CA LEU A 194 -9.55 4.16 -8.50
C LEU A 194 -10.23 5.54 -8.63
N ALA A 195 -11.19 5.78 -7.75
CA ALA A 195 -12.05 6.96 -7.73
C ALA A 195 -12.40 7.35 -6.28
N GLY A 196 -12.93 8.56 -6.11
CA GLY A 196 -13.40 9.04 -4.82
C GLY A 196 -12.34 8.89 -3.70
N PRO A 197 -12.66 8.24 -2.56
CA PRO A 197 -11.74 8.11 -1.42
C PRO A 197 -10.41 7.42 -1.73
N LEU A 198 -10.39 6.42 -2.61
CA LEU A 198 -9.16 5.67 -2.94
C LEU A 198 -8.18 6.53 -3.75
N LEU A 199 -8.72 7.31 -4.70
CA LEU A 199 -7.96 8.31 -5.44
C LEU A 199 -7.49 9.45 -4.51
N ALA A 200 -8.33 9.87 -3.56
CA ALA A 200 -7.98 10.90 -2.58
C ALA A 200 -6.84 10.46 -1.64
N ASP A 201 -6.85 9.21 -1.15
CA ASP A 201 -5.74 8.66 -0.34
C ASP A 201 -4.44 8.63 -1.14
N THR A 202 -4.53 8.25 -2.41
CA THR A 202 -3.38 8.27 -3.33
C THR A 202 -2.85 9.70 -3.50
N TYR A 203 -3.73 10.65 -3.82
CA TYR A 203 -3.37 12.05 -4.02
C TYR A 203 -2.68 12.67 -2.80
N VAL A 204 -3.28 12.56 -1.61
CA VAL A 204 -2.70 13.16 -0.39
C VAL A 204 -1.35 12.53 -0.05
N THR A 205 -1.17 11.23 -0.29
CA THR A 205 0.08 10.52 -0.02
C THR A 205 1.21 10.93 -0.97
N LEU A 206 0.89 11.19 -2.24
CA LEU A 206 1.86 11.66 -3.24
C LEU A 206 2.25 13.13 -3.01
N LEU A 207 1.36 13.95 -2.44
CA LEU A 207 1.67 15.34 -2.06
C LEU A 207 2.58 15.42 -0.83
N LYS A 208 2.29 14.60 0.18
CA LYS A 208 2.88 14.73 1.51
C LYS A 208 3.04 13.36 2.15
N GLY A 209 4.24 13.10 2.65
CA GLY A 209 4.51 11.86 3.35
C GLY A 209 6.00 11.57 3.46
N ARG A 210 6.34 10.55 4.26
CA ARG A 210 7.74 10.13 4.45
C ARG A 210 8.36 9.60 3.16
N ASN A 211 7.60 8.87 2.34
CA ASN A 211 8.07 8.34 1.05
C ASN A 211 8.31 9.46 0.03
N ALA A 212 7.41 10.44 -0.09
CA ALA A 212 7.61 11.61 -0.95
C ALA A 212 8.79 12.48 -0.49
N TRP A 213 8.92 12.71 0.81
CA TRP A 213 10.09 13.37 1.38
C TRP A 213 11.38 12.62 1.03
N TYR A 214 11.42 11.30 1.18
CA TYR A 214 12.59 10.48 0.85
C TYR A 214 13.01 10.63 -0.61
N GLY A 215 12.06 10.54 -1.55
CA GLY A 215 12.33 10.77 -2.97
C GLY A 215 12.86 12.18 -3.27
N GLN A 216 12.34 13.19 -2.58
CA GLN A 216 12.79 14.57 -2.73
C GLN A 216 14.23 14.75 -2.24
N MET A 217 14.57 14.19 -1.08
CA MET A 217 15.93 14.28 -0.51
C MET A 217 16.95 13.53 -1.37
N LEU A 218 16.58 12.34 -1.89
CA LEU A 218 17.42 11.59 -2.82
C LEU A 218 17.72 12.39 -4.08
N ALA A 219 16.69 13.00 -4.68
CA ALA A 219 16.84 13.77 -5.90
C ALA A 219 17.65 15.07 -5.73
N LYS A 220 17.65 15.64 -4.52
CA LYS A 220 18.51 16.78 -4.16
C LYS A 220 19.94 16.37 -3.79
N GLY A 221 20.22 15.08 -3.62
CA GLY A 221 21.51 14.58 -3.13
C GLY A 221 21.76 14.83 -1.65
N GLU A 222 20.73 15.18 -0.88
CA GLU A 222 20.82 15.44 0.56
C GLU A 222 20.91 14.15 1.40
N ILE A 223 20.36 13.06 0.86
CA ILE A 223 20.54 11.70 1.37
C ILE A 223 21.02 10.80 0.25
N ASN A 224 21.66 9.69 0.60
CA ASN A 224 22.06 8.67 -0.34
C ASN A 224 21.38 7.33 0.00
N ARG A 225 21.43 6.39 -0.95
CA ARG A 225 20.84 5.06 -0.83
C ARG A 225 21.59 4.16 0.19
N ASP A 226 22.79 4.55 0.61
CA ASP A 226 23.61 3.80 1.58
C ASP A 226 23.17 4.04 3.02
N MET A 227 22.42 5.12 3.29
CA MET A 227 21.78 5.37 4.58
C MET A 227 20.70 4.32 4.93
N GLY A 228 20.33 3.48 3.96
CA GLY A 228 19.29 2.47 4.10
C GLY A 228 17.88 3.05 4.17
N ASP A 229 16.92 2.17 4.38
CA ASP A 229 15.50 2.53 4.34
C ASP A 229 14.93 2.88 5.71
N SER A 230 15.75 2.84 6.78
CA SER A 230 15.37 3.29 8.12
C SER A 230 16.05 4.60 8.45
N ILE A 231 15.28 5.69 8.37
CA ILE A 231 15.83 7.04 8.55
C ILE A 231 15.57 7.51 9.98
N SER A 232 16.63 7.90 10.68
CA SER A 232 16.54 8.43 12.05
C SER A 232 15.54 9.59 12.14
N GLY A 233 14.60 9.53 13.08
CA GLY A 233 13.54 10.53 13.26
C GLY A 233 12.41 10.51 12.22
N LYS A 234 12.48 9.65 11.19
CA LYS A 234 11.41 9.44 10.20
C LYS A 234 10.85 8.01 10.25
N GLY A 235 11.64 7.04 10.67
CA GLY A 235 11.31 5.61 10.65
C GLY A 235 11.54 4.98 9.28
N MET A 236 10.94 3.82 9.05
CA MET A 236 11.14 3.04 7.84
C MET A 236 10.40 3.60 6.61
N ILE A 237 11.10 3.67 5.48
CA ILE A 237 10.60 4.06 4.16
C ILE A 237 10.06 2.82 3.45
N GLN A 238 8.83 2.45 3.80
CA GLN A 238 8.16 1.23 3.31
C GLN A 238 8.04 1.18 1.77
N GLY A 239 8.07 2.33 1.10
CA GLY A 239 8.01 2.39 -0.37
C GLY A 239 9.18 1.69 -1.06
N VAL A 240 10.38 1.64 -0.46
CA VAL A 240 11.54 0.96 -1.06
C VAL A 240 11.33 -0.55 -1.10
N SER A 241 10.92 -1.14 0.03
CA SER A 241 10.55 -2.57 0.08
C SER A 241 9.39 -2.88 -0.87
N ALA A 242 8.40 -2.01 -0.97
CA ALA A 242 7.26 -2.20 -1.86
C ALA A 242 7.66 -2.13 -3.35
N VAL A 243 8.63 -1.29 -3.74
CA VAL A 243 9.19 -1.25 -5.10
C VAL A 243 9.79 -2.61 -5.46
N GLY A 244 10.62 -3.17 -4.58
CA GLY A 244 11.20 -4.50 -4.79
C GLY A 244 10.13 -5.58 -4.93
N ALA A 245 9.17 -5.60 -4.01
CA ALA A 245 8.06 -6.55 -3.97
C ALA A 245 7.23 -6.55 -5.27
N PHE A 246 6.70 -5.39 -5.69
CA PHE A 246 5.89 -5.31 -6.91
C PHE A 246 6.71 -5.57 -8.18
N TYR A 247 7.95 -5.07 -8.26
CA TYR A 247 8.79 -5.32 -9.43
C TYR A 247 9.09 -6.81 -9.59
N GLN A 248 9.52 -7.49 -8.52
CA GLN A 248 9.86 -8.91 -8.56
C GLN A 248 8.64 -9.76 -8.92
N LEU A 249 7.47 -9.45 -8.37
CA LEU A 249 6.22 -10.13 -8.70
C LEU A 249 5.88 -9.99 -10.19
N LEU A 250 5.88 -8.77 -10.72
CA LEU A 250 5.47 -8.47 -12.10
C LEU A 250 6.52 -8.89 -13.14
N SER A 251 7.73 -9.25 -12.72
CA SER A 251 8.81 -9.72 -13.59
C SER A 251 8.85 -11.25 -13.74
N GLN A 252 7.97 -11.98 -13.05
CA GLN A 252 8.00 -13.44 -13.06
C GLN A 252 7.67 -14.00 -14.43
N SER A 253 8.44 -14.98 -14.89
CA SER A 253 8.25 -15.61 -16.20
C SER A 253 6.94 -16.39 -16.33
N SER A 254 6.35 -16.78 -15.21
CA SER A 254 5.01 -17.39 -15.16
C SER A 254 3.89 -16.38 -15.46
N LEU A 255 4.19 -15.08 -15.44
CA LEU A 255 3.28 -14.02 -15.81
C LEU A 255 3.62 -13.48 -17.19
N SER A 256 2.62 -13.49 -18.07
CA SER A 256 2.71 -12.85 -19.37
C SER A 256 1.40 -12.19 -19.73
N ILE A 257 1.49 -11.00 -20.30
CA ILE A 257 0.39 -10.26 -20.90
C ILE A 257 0.66 -10.07 -22.40
N LEU A 258 -0.39 -9.86 -23.20
CA LEU A 258 -0.26 -9.54 -24.61
C LEU A 258 -0.06 -8.03 -24.77
N HIS A 259 1.09 -7.62 -25.32
CA HIS A 259 1.33 -6.20 -25.62
C HIS A 259 0.43 -5.71 -26.77
N SER A 260 -0.15 -4.52 -26.65
CA SER A 260 -1.19 -3.99 -27.56
C SER A 260 -0.72 -3.83 -29.01
N GLU A 261 0.57 -3.54 -29.23
CA GLU A 261 1.10 -3.27 -30.57
C GLU A 261 1.61 -4.51 -31.30
N GLU A 262 2.22 -5.48 -30.59
CA GLU A 262 2.92 -6.60 -31.24
C GLU A 262 2.29 -7.98 -31.00
N LYS A 263 1.25 -8.08 -30.14
CA LYS A 263 0.68 -9.36 -29.66
C LYS A 263 1.73 -10.35 -29.15
N LYS A 264 2.90 -9.87 -28.74
CA LYS A 264 3.94 -10.68 -28.13
C LYS A 264 3.68 -10.80 -26.62
N PRO A 265 3.88 -11.99 -26.02
CA PRO A 265 3.86 -12.13 -24.57
C PRO A 265 5.02 -11.34 -23.95
N VAL A 266 4.70 -10.44 -23.03
CA VAL A 266 5.68 -9.68 -22.24
C VAL A 266 5.37 -9.79 -20.76
N ALA A 267 6.38 -9.62 -19.91
CA ALA A 267 6.17 -9.56 -18.47
C ALA A 267 5.29 -8.34 -18.11
N PRO A 268 4.34 -8.45 -17.17
CA PRO A 268 3.49 -7.33 -16.75
C PRO A 268 4.26 -6.06 -16.37
N VAL A 269 5.47 -6.21 -15.82
CA VAL A 269 6.33 -5.09 -15.44
C VAL A 269 6.70 -4.17 -16.61
N GLU A 270 6.69 -4.69 -17.85
CA GLU A 270 6.97 -3.88 -19.06
C GLU A 270 5.86 -2.85 -19.32
N SER A 271 4.65 -3.08 -18.82
CA SER A 271 3.57 -2.08 -18.83
C SER A 271 3.64 -1.08 -17.67
N CYS A 272 4.64 -1.21 -16.78
CA CYS A 272 4.84 -0.36 -15.60
C CYS A 272 6.24 0.33 -15.60
N PRO A 273 6.50 1.23 -16.56
CA PRO A 273 7.80 1.90 -16.72
C PRO A 273 8.23 2.73 -15.52
N ILE A 274 7.31 3.34 -14.77
CA ILE A 274 7.64 4.11 -13.57
C ILE A 274 8.11 3.16 -12.47
N LEU A 275 7.37 2.09 -12.18
CA LEU A 275 7.79 1.07 -11.22
C LEU A 275 9.16 0.47 -11.61
N LYS A 276 9.36 0.11 -12.88
CA LYS A 276 10.63 -0.41 -13.41
C LYS A 276 11.79 0.57 -13.21
N THR A 277 11.55 1.86 -13.44
CA THR A 277 12.54 2.92 -13.23
C THR A 277 12.85 3.11 -11.75
N LEU A 278 11.83 3.13 -10.88
CA LEU A 278 12.03 3.20 -9.43
C LEU A 278 12.84 2.00 -8.90
N TYR A 279 12.62 0.80 -9.44
CA TYR A 279 13.42 -0.37 -9.10
C TYR A 279 14.89 -0.20 -9.48
N LYS A 280 15.17 0.31 -10.70
CA LYS A 280 16.55 0.59 -11.13
C LYS A 280 17.24 1.70 -10.34
N ILE A 281 16.48 2.67 -9.85
CA ILE A 281 16.99 3.74 -9.01
C ILE A 281 17.26 3.24 -7.58
N LEU A 282 16.31 2.52 -6.98
CA LEU A 282 16.32 2.23 -5.54
C LEU A 282 17.00 0.90 -5.20
N ILE A 283 16.80 -0.14 -6.01
CA ILE A 283 17.19 -1.52 -5.71
C ILE A 283 18.49 -1.91 -6.41
N THR A 284 18.53 -1.94 -7.75
CA THR A 284 19.77 -2.32 -8.49
C THR A 284 20.79 -1.18 -8.56
N ARG A 285 20.33 0.05 -8.34
CA ARG A 285 21.16 1.28 -8.32
C ARG A 285 21.84 1.61 -9.65
N GLU A 286 21.38 1.01 -10.75
CA GLU A 286 21.88 1.21 -12.11
C GLU A 286 21.57 2.61 -12.66
N GLN A 287 20.54 3.27 -12.12
CA GLN A 287 20.09 4.59 -12.57
C GLN A 287 20.14 5.63 -11.46
N SER A 288 20.33 6.89 -11.86
CA SER A 288 20.18 8.06 -10.99
C SER A 288 18.72 8.50 -10.93
N THR A 289 18.39 9.36 -9.97
CA THR A 289 17.03 9.90 -9.82
C THR A 289 16.49 10.58 -11.08
N GLN A 290 17.36 11.08 -11.95
CA GLN A 290 17.04 11.76 -13.20
C GLN A 290 16.36 10.83 -14.21
N ALA A 291 16.57 9.51 -14.08
CA ALA A 291 15.90 8.52 -14.90
C ALA A 291 14.37 8.58 -14.74
N ILE A 292 13.83 9.06 -13.61
CA ILE A 292 12.38 9.22 -13.45
C ILE A 292 11.78 10.21 -14.46
N LEU A 293 12.52 11.28 -14.80
CA LEU A 293 12.09 12.24 -15.81
C LEU A 293 12.30 11.72 -17.22
N GLN A 294 13.32 10.88 -17.44
CA GLN A 294 13.55 10.23 -18.72
C GLN A 294 12.41 9.26 -19.04
N ALA A 295 11.97 8.47 -18.04
CA ALA A 295 10.83 7.56 -18.19
C ALA A 295 9.53 8.30 -18.57
N LEU A 296 9.31 9.52 -18.04
CA LEU A 296 8.14 10.36 -18.40
C LEU A 296 8.28 11.05 -19.77
N ARG A 297 9.49 11.17 -20.29
CA ARG A 297 9.80 11.85 -21.56
C ARG A 297 10.04 10.87 -22.70
N ASP A 298 9.87 9.58 -22.44
CA ASP A 298 9.97 8.55 -23.47
C ASP A 298 8.82 8.75 -24.47
N GLU A 299 9.17 9.09 -25.71
CA GLU A 299 8.21 9.35 -26.78
C GLU A 299 7.44 8.10 -27.20
N THR A 300 7.92 6.92 -26.80
CA THR A 300 7.26 5.62 -27.04
C THR A 300 6.33 5.22 -25.89
N LEU A 301 6.19 6.06 -24.86
CA LEU A 301 5.34 5.78 -23.71
C LEU A 301 3.86 5.84 -24.11
N ASN A 302 3.16 4.71 -23.93
CA ASN A 302 1.72 4.63 -24.20
C ASN A 302 0.90 5.63 -23.36
N ASP A 303 -0.25 6.04 -23.92
CA ASP A 303 -1.22 6.85 -23.18
C ASP A 303 -1.66 6.08 -21.91
N PRO A 304 -1.65 6.71 -20.72
CA PRO A 304 -2.24 6.15 -19.51
C PRO A 304 -3.63 5.52 -19.71
N ARG A 305 -4.44 6.10 -20.60
CA ARG A 305 -5.76 5.61 -20.97
C ARG A 305 -5.70 4.21 -21.58
N ASP A 306 -4.78 3.96 -22.51
CA ASP A 306 -4.66 2.66 -23.19
C ASP A 306 -4.32 1.56 -22.18
N ARG A 307 -3.43 1.86 -21.23
CA ARG A 307 -3.11 0.94 -20.11
C ARG A 307 -4.35 0.61 -19.27
N ILE A 308 -5.20 1.59 -18.99
CA ILE A 308 -6.45 1.40 -18.24
C ILE A 308 -7.43 0.54 -19.03
N GLU A 309 -7.60 0.79 -20.32
CA GLU A 309 -8.47 0.01 -21.20
C GLU A 309 -8.01 -1.46 -21.28
N ILE A 310 -6.70 -1.69 -21.41
CA ILE A 310 -6.09 -3.04 -21.38
C ILE A 310 -6.39 -3.73 -20.05
N ALA A 311 -6.20 -3.05 -18.91
CA ALA A 311 -6.46 -3.59 -17.59
C ALA A 311 -7.93 -4.01 -17.40
N GLN A 312 -8.86 -3.18 -17.87
CA GLN A 312 -10.31 -3.39 -17.73
C GLN A 312 -10.88 -4.48 -18.66
N SER A 313 -10.10 -4.98 -19.62
CA SER A 313 -10.51 -6.12 -20.45
C SER A 313 -10.56 -7.46 -19.69
N HIS A 314 -10.09 -7.50 -18.43
CA HIS A 314 -10.01 -8.68 -17.55
C HIS A 314 -9.21 -9.88 -18.12
N ALA A 315 -8.49 -9.71 -19.23
CA ALA A 315 -7.69 -10.78 -19.84
C ALA A 315 -6.50 -11.24 -18.97
N PHE A 316 -6.20 -10.54 -17.87
CA PHE A 316 -4.97 -10.68 -17.11
C PHE A 316 -5.15 -10.95 -15.61
N TYR A 317 -6.38 -11.15 -15.09
CA TYR A 317 -6.56 -11.54 -13.69
C TYR A 317 -5.81 -12.85 -13.38
N ARG A 318 -5.07 -12.87 -12.27
CA ARG A 318 -4.27 -14.02 -11.82
C ARG A 318 -4.47 -14.26 -10.31
N PRO A 319 -5.47 -15.06 -9.90
CA PRO A 319 -5.77 -15.33 -8.49
C PRO A 319 -4.58 -15.98 -7.75
N SER A 320 -3.76 -16.76 -8.45
CA SER A 320 -2.54 -17.37 -7.89
C SER A 320 -1.56 -16.35 -7.28
N LEU A 321 -1.58 -15.10 -7.74
CA LEU A 321 -0.77 -14.01 -7.17
C LEU A 321 -1.24 -13.57 -5.79
N LEU A 322 -2.39 -14.07 -5.32
CA LEU A 322 -2.93 -13.90 -3.98
C LEU A 322 -2.93 -15.21 -3.18
N ASP A 323 -2.13 -16.22 -3.53
CA ASP A 323 -2.16 -17.51 -2.83
C ASP A 323 -3.59 -18.13 -2.82
N GLN A 324 -4.34 -17.86 -3.89
CA GLN A 324 -5.66 -18.45 -4.14
C GLN A 324 -5.52 -19.51 -5.24
N PRO A 325 -6.23 -20.66 -5.12
CA PRO A 325 -6.11 -21.77 -6.06
C PRO A 325 -6.58 -21.45 -7.49
#